data_AF-A0A5C9BVZ0-F1
#
_entry.id   AF-A0A5C9BVZ0-F1
#
_cell.length_a   1.000
_cell.length_b   1.000
_cell.length_c   1.000
_cell.angle_alpha   90.00
_cell.angle_beta   90.00
_cell.angle_gamma   90.00
#
_symmetry.space_group_name_H-M   'P 1'
#
loop_
_entity.id
_entity.type
_entity.pdbx_description
1 polymer ?
#
loop_
_entity_poly.entity_id
_entity_poly.type
_entity_poly.pdbx_seq_one_letter_code
_entity_poly.pdbx_strand_id
1 'polypeptide(L)'
;MSQQPCTEYLIRQRVDVALANRFRCELASPTTGLPMTPEERRQTLTILFTELARGMGLDRFLEMPVERLDQFAVMSVVKNHDTAGLLRSLLNSFMIAYSYPETADRAFAALLDIEALRAEIADIKRQPTRNPVLEAAATALVSLLTEKQIQRSAYRILYGADRLLVTSATPIRDLPSEINGVPVEYRAGSAVATTL
;
A
#
# COMPACT_ATOMS: atom_id res chain seq x y z
N MET A 1 -15.65 -19.54 29.78
CA MET A 1 -14.58 -18.51 29.77
C MET A 1 -13.59 -18.90 28.70
N SER A 2 -13.66 -18.29 27.51
CA SER A 2 -12.71 -18.54 26.43
C SER A 2 -11.37 -17.88 26.79
N GLN A 3 -10.33 -18.68 27.05
CA GLN A 3 -8.98 -18.16 27.21
C GLN A 3 -8.59 -17.45 25.92
N GLN A 4 -8.30 -16.15 25.99
CA GLN A 4 -7.71 -15.44 24.85
C GLN A 4 -6.35 -16.10 24.55
N PRO A 5 -6.08 -16.47 23.29
CA PRO A 5 -4.80 -17.05 22.92
C PRO A 5 -3.66 -16.08 23.23
N CYS A 6 -2.55 -16.62 23.78
CA CYS A 6 -1.35 -15.85 24.09
C CYS A 6 -0.81 -15.15 22.83
N THR A 7 -0.35 -13.89 22.96
CA THR A 7 0.22 -13.09 21.86
C THR A 7 1.31 -13.84 21.09
N GLU A 8 2.17 -14.57 21.81
CA GLU A 8 3.24 -15.38 21.19
C GLU A 8 2.68 -16.47 20.27
N TYR A 9 1.59 -17.12 20.69
CA TYR A 9 0.93 -18.14 19.89
C TYR A 9 0.35 -17.55 18.60
N LEU A 10 -0.30 -16.38 18.71
CA LEU A 10 -0.87 -15.67 17.56
C LEU A 10 0.21 -15.21 16.58
N ILE A 11 1.32 -14.68 17.07
CA ILE A 11 2.46 -14.30 16.22
C ILE A 11 3.01 -15.53 15.51
N ARG A 12 3.20 -16.64 16.23
CA ARG A 12 3.70 -17.89 15.66
C ARG A 12 2.82 -18.40 14.52
N GLN A 13 1.50 -18.42 14.70
CA GLN A 13 0.58 -18.81 13.62
C GLN A 13 0.78 -17.97 12.35
N ARG A 14 1.03 -16.68 12.52
CA ARG A 14 1.23 -15.74 11.40
C ARG A 14 2.57 -15.96 10.71
N VAL A 15 3.63 -16.25 11.48
CA VAL A 15 4.94 -16.65 10.95
C VAL A 15 4.82 -17.97 10.18
N ASP A 16 4.10 -18.96 10.71
CA ASP A 16 3.93 -20.25 10.03
C ASP A 16 3.20 -20.08 8.68
N VAL A 17 2.19 -19.20 8.60
CA VAL A 17 1.57 -18.83 7.33
C VAL A 17 2.57 -18.15 6.39
N ALA A 18 3.41 -17.24 6.89
CA ALA A 18 4.42 -16.58 6.06
C ALA A 18 5.46 -17.57 5.52
N LEU A 19 5.87 -18.57 6.31
CA LEU A 19 6.83 -19.61 5.91
C LEU A 19 6.23 -20.61 4.92
N ALA A 20 4.94 -20.88 4.99
CA ALA A 20 4.24 -21.75 4.04
C ALA A 20 4.08 -21.13 2.64
N ASN A 21 4.37 -19.83 2.50
CA ASN A 21 4.20 -19.08 1.26
C ASN A 21 5.53 -18.49 0.79
N ARG A 22 5.70 -18.41 -0.54
CA ARG A 22 6.73 -17.58 -1.16
C ARG A 22 6.08 -16.33 -1.72
N PHE A 23 6.38 -15.19 -1.11
CA PHE A 23 5.92 -13.88 -1.58
C PHE A 23 6.97 -13.24 -2.50
N ARG A 24 6.73 -11.99 -2.93
CA ARG A 24 7.50 -11.33 -4.00
C ARG A 24 8.99 -11.18 -3.69
N CYS A 25 9.34 -10.74 -2.48
CA CYS A 25 10.71 -10.54 -2.03
C CYS A 25 11.07 -11.52 -0.90
N GLU A 26 12.31 -12.01 -0.90
CA GLU A 26 12.85 -12.88 0.15
C GLU A 26 14.03 -12.21 0.86
N LEU A 27 14.25 -12.60 2.12
CA LEU A 27 15.43 -12.18 2.88
C LEU A 27 16.63 -13.04 2.46
N ALA A 28 17.74 -12.38 2.22
CA ALA A 28 19.03 -13.03 2.08
C ALA A 28 19.74 -13.08 3.44
N SER A 29 20.46 -14.16 3.68
CA SER A 29 21.37 -14.30 4.81
C SER A 29 22.48 -13.25 4.69
N PRO A 30 22.74 -12.46 5.74
CA PRO A 30 23.76 -11.41 5.71
C PRO A 30 25.18 -11.96 5.57
N THR A 31 25.41 -13.22 5.96
CA THR A 31 26.72 -13.89 5.89
C THR A 31 26.99 -14.51 4.53
N THR A 32 25.97 -15.02 3.83
CA THR A 32 26.16 -15.78 2.59
C THR A 32 25.64 -15.06 1.34
N GLY A 33 24.76 -14.06 1.51
CA GLY A 33 24.03 -13.43 0.41
C GLY A 33 23.00 -14.34 -0.27
N LEU A 34 22.87 -15.59 0.16
CA LEU A 34 21.89 -16.55 -0.34
C LEU A 34 20.57 -16.43 0.43
N PRO A 35 19.45 -16.93 -0.12
CA PRO A 35 18.18 -16.98 0.61
C PRO A 35 18.35 -17.64 1.99
N MET A 36 17.77 -17.03 3.02
CA MET A 36 17.78 -17.60 4.38
C MET A 36 17.20 -19.01 4.39
N THR A 37 17.75 -19.87 5.26
CA THR A 37 17.14 -21.16 5.55
C THR A 37 15.77 -20.97 6.22
N PRO A 38 14.87 -21.98 6.18
CA PRO A 38 13.56 -21.87 6.82
C PRO A 38 13.63 -21.54 8.32
N GLU A 39 14.66 -22.03 9.02
CA GLU A 39 14.84 -21.77 10.45
C GLU A 39 15.33 -20.33 10.71
N GLU A 40 16.30 -19.84 9.95
CA GLU A 40 16.75 -18.45 10.04
C GLU A 40 15.61 -17.47 9.70
N ARG A 41 14.82 -17.79 8.67
CA ARG A 41 13.64 -17.00 8.29
C ARG A 41 12.59 -17.02 9.40
N ARG A 42 12.34 -18.17 10.03
CA ARG A 42 11.39 -18.28 11.16
C ARG A 42 11.80 -17.38 12.32
N GLN A 43 13.06 -17.45 12.74
CA GLN A 43 13.59 -16.64 13.84
C GLN A 43 13.48 -15.15 13.51
N THR A 44 13.89 -14.77 12.30
CA THR A 44 13.84 -13.38 11.83
C THR A 44 12.40 -12.85 11.79
N LEU A 45 11.47 -13.58 11.16
CA LEU A 45 10.07 -13.16 11.08
C LEU A 45 9.39 -13.12 12.45
N THR A 46 9.75 -14.03 13.37
CA THR A 46 9.21 -14.00 14.74
C THR A 46 9.56 -12.70 15.45
N ILE A 47 10.82 -12.25 15.33
CA ILE A 47 11.27 -10.96 15.89
C ILE A 47 10.50 -9.81 15.23
N LEU A 48 10.52 -9.73 13.89
CA LEU A 48 9.92 -8.63 13.15
C LEU A 48 8.40 -8.54 13.36
N PHE A 49 7.69 -9.67 13.37
CA PHE A 49 6.25 -9.69 13.60
C PHE A 49 5.90 -9.30 15.03
N THR A 50 6.74 -9.66 16.01
CA THR A 50 6.58 -9.20 17.40
C THR A 50 6.75 -7.69 17.50
N GLU A 51 7.75 -7.13 16.83
CA GLU A 51 7.96 -5.68 16.79
C GLU A 51 6.81 -4.95 16.11
N LEU A 52 6.31 -5.48 14.98
CA LEU A 52 5.16 -4.94 14.27
C LEU A 52 3.90 -4.96 15.15
N ALA A 53 3.58 -6.10 15.77
CA ALA A 53 2.45 -6.23 16.67
C ALA A 53 2.52 -5.23 17.84
N ARG A 54 3.72 -5.00 18.38
CA ARG A 54 3.95 -3.96 19.41
C ARG A 54 3.79 -2.54 18.86
N GLY A 55 4.28 -2.29 17.65
CA GLY A 55 4.29 -0.96 17.04
C GLY A 55 2.93 -0.47 16.56
N MET A 56 2.07 -1.38 16.06
CA MET A 56 0.77 -1.03 15.48
C MET A 56 -0.44 -1.50 16.31
N GLY A 57 -0.20 -2.28 17.36
CA GLY A 57 -1.24 -2.95 18.15
C GLY A 57 -1.61 -4.33 17.58
N LEU A 58 -1.87 -5.28 18.49
CA LEU A 58 -2.10 -6.69 18.13
C LEU A 58 -3.32 -6.87 17.22
N ASP A 59 -4.43 -6.18 17.50
CA ASP A 59 -5.66 -6.33 16.71
C ASP A 59 -5.45 -5.94 15.25
N ARG A 60 -4.83 -4.77 15.01
CA ARG A 60 -4.50 -4.31 13.65
C ARG A 60 -3.48 -5.22 12.96
N PHE A 61 -2.52 -5.75 13.71
CA PHE A 61 -1.57 -6.73 13.18
C PHE A 61 -2.28 -8.02 12.70
N LEU A 62 -3.30 -8.49 13.42
CA LEU A 62 -4.05 -9.70 13.05
C LEU A 62 -4.97 -9.49 11.85
N GLU A 63 -5.58 -8.32 11.73
CA GLU A 63 -6.43 -7.94 10.59
C GLU A 63 -5.65 -7.81 9.27
N MET A 64 -4.35 -7.49 9.33
CA MET A 64 -3.54 -7.29 8.14
C MET A 64 -3.37 -8.60 7.35
N PRO A 65 -3.25 -8.60 6.01
CA PRO A 65 -2.83 -9.80 5.29
C PRO A 65 -1.38 -10.18 5.62
N VAL A 66 -1.09 -11.48 5.82
CA VAL A 66 0.27 -11.97 6.13
C VAL A 66 1.27 -11.59 5.05
N GLU A 67 0.88 -11.66 3.77
CA GLU A 67 1.71 -11.20 2.65
C GLU A 67 2.19 -9.76 2.87
N ARG A 68 1.31 -8.86 3.33
CA ARG A 68 1.66 -7.44 3.49
C ARG A 68 2.60 -7.23 4.68
N LEU A 69 2.39 -7.95 5.78
CA LEU A 69 3.29 -7.92 6.93
C LEU A 69 4.68 -8.45 6.58
N ASP A 70 4.72 -9.60 5.89
CA ASP A 70 5.97 -10.21 5.44
C ASP A 70 6.72 -9.26 4.51
N GLN A 71 6.10 -8.79 3.43
CA GLN A 71 6.77 -7.94 2.46
C GLN A 71 7.19 -6.60 3.05
N PHE A 72 6.44 -6.05 4.00
CA PHE A 72 6.87 -4.87 4.75
C PHE A 72 8.13 -5.16 5.58
N ALA A 73 8.14 -6.25 6.33
CA ALA A 73 9.28 -6.68 7.15
C ALA A 73 10.52 -7.01 6.32
N VAL A 74 10.35 -7.66 5.16
CA VAL A 74 11.45 -7.93 4.23
C VAL A 74 12.03 -6.61 3.72
N MET A 75 11.19 -5.69 3.25
CA MET A 75 11.66 -4.44 2.68
C MET A 75 12.29 -3.50 3.71
N SER A 76 11.80 -3.46 4.95
CA SER A 76 12.43 -2.67 6.02
C SER A 76 13.83 -3.17 6.34
N VAL A 77 14.03 -4.48 6.43
CA VAL A 77 15.36 -5.08 6.65
C VAL A 77 16.29 -4.82 5.47
N VAL A 78 15.83 -5.04 4.24
CA VAL A 78 16.63 -4.79 3.02
C VAL A 78 17.06 -3.33 2.91
N LYS A 79 16.22 -2.39 3.36
CA LYS A 79 16.53 -0.95 3.37
C LYS A 79 17.22 -0.47 4.65
N ASN A 80 17.52 -1.37 5.59
CA ASN A 80 18.11 -1.08 6.89
C ASN A 80 17.32 -0.02 7.69
N HIS A 81 16.00 -0.17 7.72
CA HIS A 81 15.10 0.68 8.51
C HIS A 81 14.63 -0.05 9.79
N ASP A 82 14.38 0.70 10.86
CA ASP A 82 13.63 0.19 12.02
C ASP A 82 12.21 -0.15 11.57
N THR A 83 11.91 -1.46 11.52
CA THR A 83 10.65 -2.01 10.99
C THR A 83 9.43 -1.41 11.69
N ALA A 84 9.38 -1.47 13.03
CA ALA A 84 8.25 -0.94 13.77
C ALA A 84 8.36 0.58 13.98
N GLY A 85 9.58 1.11 14.05
CA GLY A 85 9.85 2.55 14.10
C GLY A 85 9.33 3.30 12.88
N LEU A 86 9.38 2.70 11.68
CA LEU A 86 8.88 3.31 10.45
C LEU A 86 7.36 3.58 10.52
N LEU A 87 6.58 2.61 11.01
CA LEU A 87 5.13 2.77 11.18
C LEU A 87 4.79 3.81 12.25
N ARG A 88 5.51 3.76 13.39
CA ARG A 88 5.34 4.75 14.48
C ARG A 88 5.68 6.16 13.99
N SER A 89 6.77 6.30 13.24
CA SER A 89 7.21 7.57 12.67
C SER A 89 6.19 8.10 11.66
N LEU A 90 5.70 7.26 10.75
CA LEU A 90 4.68 7.65 9.76
C LEU A 90 3.43 8.19 10.45
N LEU A 91 2.87 7.45 11.40
CA LEU A 91 1.65 7.84 12.10
C LEU A 91 1.87 9.14 12.89
N ASN A 92 2.92 9.22 13.70
CA ASN A 92 3.18 10.38 14.54
C ASN A 92 3.47 11.63 13.69
N SER A 93 4.28 11.50 12.64
CA SER A 93 4.62 12.62 11.77
C SER A 93 3.39 13.14 11.04
N PHE A 94 2.53 12.24 10.54
CA PHE A 94 1.29 12.64 9.89
C PHE A 94 0.33 13.31 10.88
N MET A 95 0.09 12.73 12.06
CA MET A 95 -0.80 13.32 13.06
C MET A 95 -0.34 14.73 13.47
N ILE A 96 0.97 14.91 13.70
CA ILE A 96 1.54 16.22 14.01
C ILE A 96 1.30 17.16 12.84
N ALA A 97 1.78 16.84 11.63
CA ALA A 97 1.68 17.74 10.47
C ALA A 97 0.23 18.05 10.06
N TYR A 98 -0.70 17.11 10.24
CA TYR A 98 -2.10 17.31 9.90
C TYR A 98 -2.87 18.14 10.94
N SER A 99 -2.41 18.15 12.20
CA SER A 99 -3.06 18.89 13.28
C SER A 99 -2.85 20.41 13.25
N TYR A 100 -1.93 20.90 12.40
CA TYR A 100 -1.65 22.33 12.23
C TYR A 100 -2.23 22.83 10.89
N PRO A 101 -3.08 23.88 10.88
CA PRO A 101 -3.67 24.43 9.67
C PRO A 101 -2.64 24.79 8.58
N GLU A 102 -1.44 25.23 8.98
CA GLU A 102 -0.36 25.65 8.09
C GLU A 102 0.22 24.48 7.27
N THR A 103 0.07 23.25 7.75
CA THR A 103 0.64 22.05 7.13
C THR A 103 -0.39 20.99 6.79
N ALA A 104 -1.65 21.14 7.20
CA ALA A 104 -2.71 20.15 7.04
C ALA A 104 -2.92 19.72 5.58
N ASP A 105 -3.07 20.68 4.66
CA ASP A 105 -3.28 20.38 3.23
C ASP A 105 -2.10 19.63 2.62
N ARG A 106 -0.87 19.99 3.00
CA ARG A 106 0.36 19.33 2.52
C ARG A 106 0.53 17.94 3.10
N ALA A 107 0.19 17.75 4.38
CA ALA A 107 0.21 16.44 5.03
C ALA A 107 -0.82 15.52 4.35
N PHE A 108 -2.03 16.03 4.09
CA PHE A 108 -3.05 15.28 3.38
C PHE A 108 -2.61 14.93 1.95
N ALA A 109 -2.05 15.88 1.20
CA ALA A 109 -1.49 15.61 -0.13
C ALA A 109 -0.44 14.48 -0.10
N ALA A 110 0.46 14.46 0.90
CA ALA A 110 1.43 13.38 1.06
C ALA A 110 0.78 12.01 1.34
N LEU A 111 -0.32 11.97 2.11
CA LEU A 111 -1.11 10.76 2.28
C LEU A 111 -1.70 10.28 0.95
N LEU A 112 -2.26 11.21 0.16
CA LEU A 112 -2.82 10.90 -1.16
C LEU A 112 -1.76 10.36 -2.13
N ASP A 113 -0.53 10.85 -2.05
CA ASP A 113 0.58 10.33 -2.85
C ASP A 113 0.90 8.88 -2.47
N ILE A 114 0.88 8.53 -1.17
CA ILE A 114 1.04 7.14 -0.71
C ILE A 114 -0.13 6.27 -1.20
N GLU A 115 -1.37 6.79 -1.18
CA GLU A 115 -2.53 6.06 -1.70
C GLU A 115 -2.47 5.85 -3.22
N ALA A 116 -1.91 6.81 -3.95
CA ALA A 116 -1.68 6.68 -5.38
C ALA A 116 -0.72 5.54 -5.69
N LEU A 117 0.40 5.43 -4.95
CA LEU A 117 1.32 4.29 -5.07
C LEU A 117 0.62 2.96 -4.80
N ARG A 118 -0.32 2.91 -3.84
CA ARG A 118 -1.13 1.71 -3.58
C ARG A 118 -2.02 1.39 -4.79
N ALA A 119 -2.65 2.38 -5.41
CA ALA A 119 -3.49 2.20 -6.58
C ALA A 119 -2.69 1.72 -7.80
N GLU A 120 -1.46 2.22 -7.99
CA GLU A 120 -0.54 1.75 -9.02
C GLU A 120 -0.18 0.28 -8.83
N ILE A 121 0.17 -0.14 -7.62
CA ILE A 121 0.47 -1.55 -7.31
C ILE A 121 -0.75 -2.44 -7.57
N ALA A 122 -1.95 -1.98 -7.22
CA ALA A 122 -3.19 -2.69 -7.47
C ALA A 122 -3.47 -2.87 -8.96
N ASP A 123 -3.25 -1.84 -9.78
CA ASP A 123 -3.35 -1.92 -11.25
C ASP A 123 -2.33 -2.90 -11.84
N ILE A 124 -1.06 -2.82 -11.41
CA ILE A 124 0.00 -3.76 -11.83
C ILE A 124 -0.37 -5.21 -11.50
N LYS A 125 -0.93 -5.45 -10.32
CA LYS A 125 -1.41 -6.78 -9.90
C LYS A 125 -2.74 -7.19 -10.55
N ARG A 126 -3.40 -6.31 -11.31
CA ARG A 126 -4.77 -6.49 -11.85
C ARG A 126 -5.79 -6.80 -10.75
N GLN A 127 -5.61 -6.18 -9.59
CA GLN A 127 -6.44 -6.34 -8.40
C GLN A 127 -6.87 -4.95 -7.90
N PRO A 128 -7.63 -4.19 -8.70
CA PRO A 128 -8.09 -2.86 -8.29
C PRO A 128 -8.99 -2.97 -7.05
N THR A 129 -9.06 -1.88 -6.29
CA THR A 129 -10.03 -1.72 -5.21
C THR A 129 -11.44 -1.93 -5.77
N ARG A 130 -12.16 -2.95 -5.27
CA ARG A 130 -13.55 -3.19 -5.66
C ARG A 130 -14.46 -2.30 -4.83
N ASN A 131 -14.95 -1.24 -5.44
CA ASN A 131 -15.92 -0.35 -4.85
C ASN A 131 -16.94 0.04 -5.93
N PRO A 132 -18.22 -0.39 -5.81
CA PRO A 132 -19.25 -0.11 -6.82
C PRO A 132 -19.41 1.38 -7.14
N VAL A 133 -19.20 2.26 -6.17
CA VAL A 133 -19.29 3.71 -6.35
C VAL A 133 -18.15 4.20 -7.24
N LEU A 134 -16.91 3.75 -6.98
CA LEU A 134 -15.75 4.09 -7.80
C LEU A 134 -15.85 3.47 -9.20
N GLU A 135 -16.38 2.26 -9.33
CA GLU A 135 -16.60 1.59 -10.61
C GLU A 135 -17.60 2.37 -11.48
N ALA A 136 -18.74 2.77 -10.90
CA ALA A 136 -19.73 3.58 -11.60
C ALA A 136 -19.16 4.96 -12.00
N ALA A 137 -18.43 5.61 -11.11
CA ALA A 137 -17.74 6.87 -11.40
C ALA A 137 -16.70 6.70 -12.52
N ALA A 138 -15.94 5.61 -12.53
CA ALA A 138 -14.93 5.33 -13.55
C ALA A 138 -15.59 5.07 -14.92
N THR A 139 -16.70 4.34 -14.96
CA THR A 139 -17.48 4.16 -16.19
C THR A 139 -17.98 5.50 -16.74
N ALA A 140 -18.56 6.35 -15.87
CA ALA A 140 -19.01 7.68 -16.26
C ALA A 140 -17.85 8.55 -16.78
N LEU A 141 -16.68 8.44 -16.15
CA LEU A 141 -15.50 9.21 -16.56
C LEU A 141 -14.98 8.75 -17.92
N VAL A 142 -14.98 7.44 -18.18
CA VAL A 142 -14.61 6.90 -19.50
C VAL A 142 -15.57 7.43 -20.56
N SER A 143 -16.88 7.44 -20.31
CA SER A 143 -17.86 7.99 -21.26
C SER A 143 -17.59 9.47 -21.57
N LEU A 144 -17.38 10.29 -20.53
CA LEU A 144 -17.08 11.71 -20.67
C LEU A 144 -15.78 11.97 -21.45
N LEU A 145 -14.72 11.21 -21.16
CA LEU A 145 -13.45 11.32 -21.89
C LEU A 145 -13.58 10.83 -23.35
N THR A 146 -14.44 9.84 -23.60
CA THR A 146 -14.74 9.36 -24.96
C THR A 146 -15.50 10.42 -25.76
N GLU A 147 -16.47 11.10 -25.17
CA GLU A 147 -17.19 12.23 -25.79
C GLU A 147 -16.24 13.39 -26.14
N LYS A 148 -15.24 13.63 -25.28
CA LYS A 148 -14.13 14.57 -25.54
C LYS A 148 -13.10 14.06 -26.56
N GLN A 149 -13.35 12.91 -27.21
CA GLN A 149 -12.49 12.28 -28.22
C GLN A 149 -11.09 11.92 -27.70
N ILE A 150 -10.94 11.70 -26.40
CA ILE A 150 -9.68 11.28 -25.79
C ILE A 150 -9.59 9.76 -25.90
N GLN A 151 -8.55 9.27 -26.60
CA GLN A 151 -8.34 7.85 -26.80
C GLN A 151 -8.12 7.11 -25.47
N ARG A 152 -8.76 5.94 -25.29
CA ARG A 152 -8.66 5.15 -24.05
C ARG A 152 -7.23 4.72 -23.72
N SER A 153 -6.37 4.58 -24.72
CA SER A 153 -4.94 4.26 -24.58
C SER A 153 -4.10 5.44 -24.06
N ALA A 154 -4.60 6.67 -24.14
CA ALA A 154 -3.88 7.87 -23.72
C ALA A 154 -3.90 8.08 -22.20
N TYR A 155 -4.74 7.34 -21.46
CA TYR A 155 -4.88 7.49 -20.01
C TYR A 155 -5.15 6.16 -19.31
N ARG A 156 -4.92 6.13 -17.99
CA ARG A 156 -5.40 5.09 -17.09
C ARG A 156 -6.21 5.71 -15.96
N ILE A 157 -7.16 4.95 -15.45
CA ILE A 157 -7.93 5.30 -14.27
C ILE A 157 -7.56 4.28 -13.20
N LEU A 158 -6.96 4.75 -12.11
CA LEU A 158 -6.61 3.96 -10.95
C LEU A 158 -7.61 4.24 -9.83
N TYR A 159 -7.85 3.22 -9.02
CA TYR A 159 -8.85 3.25 -7.94
C TYR A 159 -8.15 3.56 -6.62
N GLY A 160 -8.34 4.78 -6.11
CA GLY A 160 -7.86 5.20 -4.79
C GLY A 160 -8.68 4.59 -3.65
N ALA A 161 -8.57 5.15 -2.44
CA ALA A 161 -9.46 4.78 -1.34
C ALA A 161 -10.90 5.24 -1.59
N ASP A 162 -11.05 6.51 -2.00
CA ASP A 162 -12.31 7.25 -2.09
C ASP A 162 -12.43 8.06 -3.39
N ARG A 163 -11.45 7.93 -4.30
CA ARG A 163 -11.30 8.78 -5.49
C ARG A 163 -10.80 8.02 -6.71
N LEU A 164 -10.93 8.64 -7.87
CA LEU A 164 -10.32 8.19 -9.12
C LEU A 164 -9.04 8.97 -9.39
N LEU A 165 -7.96 8.25 -9.70
CA LEU A 165 -6.69 8.83 -10.08
C LEU A 165 -6.50 8.63 -11.57
N VAL A 166 -6.39 9.72 -12.32
CA VAL A 166 -6.22 9.67 -13.77
C VAL A 166 -4.76 9.92 -14.11
N THR A 167 -4.12 8.92 -14.72
CA THR A 167 -2.73 9.03 -15.17
C THR A 167 -2.66 9.08 -16.69
N SER A 168 -1.86 10.01 -17.21
CA SER A 168 -1.56 10.14 -18.64
C SER A 168 -0.20 10.79 -18.83
N ALA A 169 0.35 10.72 -20.05
CA ALA A 169 1.64 11.33 -20.38
C ALA A 169 1.59 12.86 -20.34
N THR A 170 0.43 13.43 -20.65
CA THR A 170 0.17 14.88 -20.58
C THR A 170 -1.13 15.12 -19.80
N PRO A 171 -1.26 16.27 -19.11
CA PRO A 171 -2.50 16.62 -18.42
C PRO A 171 -3.71 16.62 -19.36
N ILE A 172 -4.78 15.96 -18.94
CA ILE A 172 -6.04 16.00 -19.67
C ILE A 172 -6.71 17.34 -19.43
N ARG A 173 -6.90 18.11 -20.51
CA ARG A 173 -7.57 19.40 -20.44
C ARG A 173 -9.03 19.22 -20.00
N ASP A 174 -9.47 20.07 -19.06
CA ASP A 174 -10.82 20.08 -18.52
C ASP A 174 -11.25 18.72 -17.93
N LEU A 175 -10.31 18.01 -17.30
CA LEU A 175 -10.64 16.86 -16.46
C LEU A 175 -11.52 17.35 -15.30
N PRO A 176 -12.70 16.76 -15.08
CA PRO A 176 -13.55 17.19 -13.98
C PRO A 176 -12.84 16.93 -12.65
N SER A 177 -13.07 17.78 -11.65
CA SER A 177 -12.58 17.56 -10.28
C SER A 177 -13.40 16.52 -9.52
N GLU A 178 -14.59 16.19 -10.02
CA GLU A 178 -15.52 15.24 -9.41
C GLU A 178 -16.43 14.62 -10.49
N ILE A 179 -16.80 13.35 -10.31
CA ILE A 179 -17.83 12.69 -11.11
C ILE A 179 -18.67 11.76 -10.24
N ASN A 180 -20.00 11.89 -10.29
CA ASN A 180 -20.93 11.14 -9.44
C ASN A 180 -20.60 11.23 -7.92
N GLY A 181 -20.16 12.39 -7.42
CA GLY A 181 -19.77 12.55 -6.02
C GLY A 181 -18.39 11.97 -5.67
N VAL A 182 -17.65 11.44 -6.65
CA VAL A 182 -16.31 10.87 -6.46
C VAL A 182 -15.27 11.87 -6.95
N PRO A 183 -14.32 12.29 -6.10
CA PRO A 183 -13.22 13.14 -6.53
C PRO A 183 -12.41 12.50 -7.66
N VAL A 184 -12.01 13.31 -8.63
CA VAL A 184 -11.19 12.89 -9.77
C VAL A 184 -9.94 13.74 -9.76
N GLU A 185 -8.79 13.08 -9.74
CA GLU A 185 -7.51 13.74 -9.57
C GLU A 185 -6.53 13.33 -10.66
N TYR A 186 -5.95 14.30 -11.35
CA TYR A 186 -4.87 14.04 -12.28
C TYR A 186 -3.58 13.74 -11.52
N ARG A 187 -2.88 12.70 -11.97
CA ARG A 187 -1.53 12.38 -11.55
C ARG A 187 -0.67 12.24 -12.78
N ALA A 188 0.45 12.95 -12.81
CA ALA A 188 1.44 12.73 -13.85
C ALA A 188 1.81 11.26 -13.81
N GLY A 189 1.60 10.54 -14.92
CA GLY A 189 1.99 9.15 -14.99
C GLY A 189 3.49 9.08 -14.76
N SER A 190 3.92 8.37 -13.72
CA SER A 190 5.30 7.88 -13.71
C SER A 190 5.44 7.07 -15.00
N ALA A 191 6.33 7.50 -15.90
CA ALA A 191 6.78 6.64 -16.98
C ALA A 191 7.10 5.30 -16.31
N VAL A 192 6.34 4.27 -16.65
CA VAL A 192 6.53 2.91 -16.15
C VAL A 192 8.04 2.71 -16.13
N ALA A 193 8.63 2.60 -14.93
CA ALA A 193 10.03 2.27 -14.83
C ALA A 193 10.13 0.91 -15.48
N THR A 194 10.57 0.88 -16.74
CA THR A 194 10.93 -0.32 -17.48
C THR A 194 12.05 -0.94 -16.67
N THR A 195 11.68 -1.82 -15.73
CA THR A 195 12.62 -2.63 -14.99
C THR A 195 12.81 -3.87 -15.84
N LEU A 196 13.96 -3.89 -16.54
CA LEU A 196 14.67 -5.14 -16.81
C LEU A 196 15.19 -5.70 -15.48
#